data_AF-A0A8J5C187-F1
#
_entry.id   AF-A0A8J5C187-F1
#
_cell.length_a   1.000
_cell.length_b   1.000
_cell.length_c   1.000
_cell.angle_alpha   90.00
_cell.angle_beta   90.00
_cell.angle_gamma   90.00
#
_symmetry.space_group_name_H-M   'P 1'
#
loop_
_entity.id
_entity.type
_entity.pdbx_description
1 polymer ?
#
loop_
_entity_poly.entity_id
_entity_poly.type
_entity_poly.pdbx_seq_one_letter_code
_entity_poly.pdbx_strand_id
1 'polypeptide(L)'
;MAPTSPPLQTFFLLLLLLSALPPPTITSINASTDPSAAAARNSSAGHALCQSTPYPTACLSVVKLSISVNINPTVLFLALQSLRVAHDEASKLSPLLSPEAGGLTESQRGSLQDCRELNDITLAAIQRSVGLIGTEPSKLADAKGFLSAALTNRATCLEGLSGAKGPRKAPLLDAWNAAYAHVSNSLSLVARSSGGQHKGIRTASSSPFPAWVGRKGRRLLQGWDYGEYDPDSVVVVATDGTGNFSSVGEAVEWAPTNNDDRIIILVRAGVYEENVFITSNKTNIVLIGDGKDVTVIRSNHSVADGWSTFRSATVAVSGDGFLARDITFQNTAGPEKNQAVALRVNADLVALYRCGIDGYQDTLYVHSFRQFYRECVIAGTIDFIFGNAAVVFQGCNLFAKLPLRGQSNAVTAQSKDDPNENTGISIQNCSVLASSELASANFQVRTYLGRPWMVYSTTVYIESYMDGLVDPEGWQEWPGGQGLDTLYYGEYMNEGPGAATDARITWPGYHVMDYDEASSFSVSQFIYGDEWLESTSFPYDNEI
;
A
#
# COMPACT_ATOMS: atom_id res chain seq x y z
N MET A 1 89.76 18.41 30.15
CA MET A 1 89.69 19.40 31.27
C MET A 1 88.96 18.76 32.45
N ALA A 2 89.06 19.34 33.64
CA ALA A 2 88.54 18.78 34.89
C ALA A 2 87.03 19.15 35.12
N PRO A 3 86.38 18.88 36.29
CA PRO A 3 85.17 18.04 36.34
C PRO A 3 83.91 18.85 36.77
N THR A 4 82.72 18.28 37.06
CA THR A 4 82.34 17.54 38.30
C THR A 4 81.02 16.73 38.19
N SER A 5 80.77 15.84 39.18
CA SER A 5 79.65 14.87 39.33
C SER A 5 79.66 14.27 40.77
N PRO A 6 78.76 13.34 41.21
CA PRO A 6 77.38 13.01 40.85
C PRO A 6 76.43 13.52 41.98
N PRO A 7 75.77 12.78 42.93
CA PRO A 7 75.40 11.34 43.14
C PRO A 7 74.00 11.02 42.49
N LEU A 8 73.22 9.91 42.65
CA LEU A 8 73.02 8.78 43.61
C LEU A 8 72.22 9.13 44.90
N GLN A 9 71.40 8.29 45.57
CA GLN A 9 70.87 6.90 45.41
C GLN A 9 69.45 6.85 46.13
N THR A 10 68.68 5.78 46.43
CA THR A 10 68.82 4.29 46.56
C THR A 10 67.44 3.57 46.37
N PHE A 11 67.36 2.25 46.59
CA PHE A 11 66.17 1.36 46.64
C PHE A 11 65.84 0.92 48.09
N PHE A 12 64.60 0.48 48.41
CA PHE A 12 64.19 -0.83 49.03
C PHE A 12 62.97 -0.86 50.00
N LEU A 13 62.32 -2.06 50.06
CA LEU A 13 61.48 -2.74 51.10
C LEU A 13 60.45 -1.89 51.93
N LEU A 14 59.14 -2.17 52.05
CA LEU A 14 58.29 -3.38 52.14
C LEU A 14 58.10 -3.95 53.58
N LEU A 15 56.82 -4.25 53.92
CA LEU A 15 56.26 -5.03 55.06
C LEU A 15 55.83 -4.32 56.38
N LEU A 16 54.52 -4.40 56.62
CA LEU A 16 53.79 -4.70 57.89
C LEU A 16 53.95 -3.82 59.15
N LEU A 17 52.82 -3.30 59.63
CA LEU A 17 52.13 -3.86 60.81
C LEU A 17 50.65 -3.38 60.94
N LEU A 18 49.83 -4.11 61.70
CA LEU A 18 48.40 -3.83 61.95
C LEU A 18 48.24 -2.68 62.98
N SER A 19 47.15 -1.91 63.00
CA SER A 19 45.86 -2.32 63.60
C SER A 19 44.87 -1.13 63.74
N ALA A 20 43.65 -1.43 64.21
CA ALA A 20 42.55 -0.52 64.60
C ALA A 20 41.68 0.11 63.48
N LEU A 21 40.36 -0.05 63.64
CA LEU A 21 39.28 0.49 62.80
C LEU A 21 38.51 1.59 63.56
N PRO A 22 37.72 2.41 62.84
CA PRO A 22 36.26 2.36 63.05
C PRO A 22 35.50 1.97 61.77
N PRO A 23 34.27 1.44 61.88
CA PRO A 23 33.53 0.91 60.73
C PRO A 23 32.87 2.02 59.88
N PRO A 24 32.78 1.86 58.54
CA PRO A 24 31.85 2.65 57.73
C PRO A 24 30.41 2.21 58.03
N THR A 25 29.51 3.17 58.19
CA THR A 25 28.08 2.92 58.35
C THR A 25 27.48 2.37 57.05
N ILE A 26 26.93 1.16 57.11
CA ILE A 26 26.09 0.63 56.01
C ILE A 26 24.75 1.36 56.06
N THR A 27 24.66 2.50 55.36
CA THR A 27 23.37 3.06 54.97
C THR A 27 22.77 2.14 53.91
N SER A 28 21.83 1.29 54.32
CA SER A 28 21.01 0.53 53.38
C SER A 28 20.18 1.51 52.55
N ILE A 29 20.64 1.77 51.32
CA ILE A 29 19.82 2.39 50.29
C ILE A 29 18.79 1.33 49.86
N ASN A 30 17.77 1.16 50.70
CA ASN A 30 16.50 0.58 50.27
C ASN A 30 15.99 1.49 49.17
N ALA A 31 16.18 1.08 47.92
CA ALA A 31 15.52 1.68 46.78
C ALA A 31 14.03 1.30 46.83
N SER A 32 13.30 1.90 47.78
CA SER A 32 11.84 1.83 47.82
C SER A 32 11.31 2.43 46.53
N THR A 33 10.87 1.56 45.63
CA THR A 33 10.24 1.92 44.36
C THR A 33 8.89 2.56 44.64
N ASP A 34 8.92 3.82 45.02
CA ASP A 34 7.72 4.62 45.29
C ASP A 34 6.80 4.58 44.05
N PRO A 35 5.58 4.02 44.17
CA PRO A 35 4.66 3.88 43.04
C PRO A 35 4.31 5.24 42.41
N SER A 36 4.29 6.32 43.18
CA SER A 36 4.04 7.67 42.65
C SER A 36 5.20 8.15 41.76
N ALA A 37 6.44 7.90 42.18
CA ALA A 37 7.63 8.24 41.40
C ALA A 37 7.85 7.31 40.19
N ALA A 38 7.26 6.11 40.19
CA ALA A 38 7.18 5.25 39.00
C ALA A 38 6.11 5.78 38.02
N ALA A 39 4.88 5.99 38.49
CA ALA A 39 3.78 6.51 37.68
C ALA A 39 4.10 7.88 37.04
N ALA A 40 4.77 8.78 37.77
CA ALA A 40 5.21 10.07 37.24
C ALA A 40 6.23 9.95 36.10
N ARG A 41 7.15 8.98 36.16
CA ARG A 41 8.13 8.70 35.09
C ARG A 41 7.52 8.00 33.89
N ASN A 42 6.63 7.03 34.12
CA ASN A 42 5.87 6.38 33.04
C ASN A 42 4.97 7.41 32.31
N SER A 43 4.42 8.37 33.05
CA SER A 43 3.66 9.49 32.50
C SER A 43 4.52 10.40 31.60
N SER A 44 5.67 10.89 32.07
CA SER A 44 6.50 11.80 31.25
C SER A 44 7.05 11.13 29.99
N ALA A 45 7.44 9.84 30.07
CA ALA A 45 7.83 9.06 28.90
C ALA A 45 6.68 8.93 27.87
N GLY A 46 5.48 8.56 28.33
CA GLY A 46 4.30 8.46 27.45
C GLY A 46 3.90 9.80 26.81
N HIS A 47 4.03 10.91 27.54
CA HIS A 47 3.75 12.24 26.99
C HIS A 47 4.73 12.63 25.87
N ALA A 48 6.04 12.37 26.05
CA ALA A 48 7.04 12.65 25.02
C ALA A 48 6.85 11.80 23.74
N LEU A 49 6.43 10.54 23.88
CA LEU A 49 6.06 9.70 22.74
C LEU A 49 4.85 10.26 21.98
N CYS A 50 3.78 10.65 22.69
CA CYS A 50 2.54 11.16 22.09
C CYS A 50 2.68 12.55 21.44
N GLN A 51 3.54 13.43 21.94
CA GLN A 51 3.76 14.76 21.36
C GLN A 51 4.25 14.73 19.90
N SER A 52 4.79 13.61 19.46
CA SER A 52 5.30 13.36 18.10
C SER A 52 4.43 12.39 17.30
N THR A 53 3.14 12.28 17.64
CA THR A 53 2.12 11.53 16.87
C THR A 53 1.12 12.51 16.21
N PRO A 54 0.47 12.17 15.09
CA PRO A 54 -0.44 13.09 14.39
C PRO A 54 -1.64 13.57 15.23
N TYR A 55 -2.10 12.78 16.20
CA TYR A 55 -3.20 13.13 17.11
C TYR A 55 -2.77 12.98 18.58
N PRO A 56 -1.96 13.92 19.13
CA PRO A 56 -1.38 13.77 20.47
C PRO A 56 -2.42 13.62 21.59
N THR A 57 -3.57 14.27 21.48
CA THR A 57 -4.68 14.18 22.45
C THR A 57 -5.29 12.78 22.51
N ALA A 58 -5.46 12.12 21.36
CA ALA A 58 -5.92 10.74 21.27
C ALA A 58 -4.84 9.75 21.77
N CYS A 59 -3.56 10.00 21.50
CA CYS A 59 -2.48 9.18 22.07
C CYS A 59 -2.41 9.30 23.61
N LEU A 60 -2.62 10.50 24.15
CA LEU A 60 -2.57 10.75 25.60
C LEU A 60 -3.73 10.11 26.38
N SER A 61 -4.87 9.76 25.76
CA SER A 61 -5.92 8.97 26.43
C SER A 61 -5.46 7.53 26.66
N VAL A 62 -4.78 6.92 25.67
CA VAL A 62 -4.17 5.58 25.74
C VAL A 62 -3.09 5.51 26.83
N VAL A 63 -2.27 6.57 26.97
CA VAL A 63 -1.27 6.66 28.06
C VAL A 63 -1.93 6.67 29.44
N LYS A 64 -3.05 7.41 29.62
CA LYS A 64 -3.79 7.44 30.90
C LYS A 64 -4.35 6.07 31.29
N LEU A 65 -4.91 5.32 30.33
CA LEU A 65 -5.36 3.94 30.54
C LEU A 65 -4.20 3.02 30.95
N SER A 66 -3.02 3.23 30.36
CA SER A 66 -1.82 2.41 30.60
C SER A 66 -1.20 2.62 31.99
N ILE A 67 -1.18 3.86 32.50
CA ILE A 67 -0.58 4.19 33.81
C ILE A 67 -1.29 3.46 34.96
N SER A 68 -2.60 3.23 34.84
CA SER A 68 -3.41 2.45 35.80
C SER A 68 -2.92 1.00 36.01
N VAL A 69 -2.06 0.49 35.11
CA VAL A 69 -1.49 -0.87 35.17
C VAL A 69 0.00 -0.84 35.61
N ASN A 70 0.56 0.35 35.89
CA ASN A 70 1.95 0.56 36.33
C ASN A 70 3.04 -0.01 35.39
N ILE A 71 2.76 -0.08 34.09
CA ILE A 71 3.71 -0.51 33.05
C ILE A 71 4.47 0.72 32.51
N ASN A 72 5.78 0.57 32.25
CA ASN A 72 6.58 1.59 31.57
C ASN A 72 6.31 1.54 30.05
N PRO A 73 5.75 2.60 29.43
CA PRO A 73 5.29 2.54 28.04
C PRO A 73 6.45 2.55 27.03
N THR A 74 6.72 1.41 26.42
CA THR A 74 7.54 1.33 25.20
C THR A 74 6.73 1.77 23.98
N VAL A 75 7.40 2.13 22.88
CA VAL A 75 6.75 2.55 21.62
C VAL A 75 5.80 1.47 21.10
N LEU A 76 6.25 0.21 21.06
CA LEU A 76 5.44 -0.93 20.63
C LEU A 76 4.29 -1.24 21.59
N PHE A 77 4.48 -1.09 22.90
CA PHE A 77 3.37 -1.25 23.86
C PHE A 77 2.29 -0.18 23.66
N LEU A 78 2.70 1.07 23.44
CA LEU A 78 1.79 2.20 23.19
C LEU A 78 1.05 2.03 21.84
N ALA A 79 1.76 1.56 20.81
CA ALA A 79 1.16 1.21 19.52
C ALA A 79 0.12 0.09 19.67
N LEU A 80 0.41 -0.96 20.43
CA LEU A 80 -0.52 -2.07 20.71
C LEU A 80 -1.79 -1.60 21.42
N GLN A 81 -1.68 -0.73 22.44
CA GLN A 81 -2.87 -0.18 23.10
C GLN A 81 -3.63 0.79 22.19
N SER A 82 -2.93 1.59 21.36
CA SER A 82 -3.57 2.48 20.39
C SER A 82 -4.32 1.69 19.29
N LEU A 83 -3.81 0.53 18.85
CA LEU A 83 -4.53 -0.36 17.93
C LEU A 83 -5.79 -0.97 18.55
N ARG A 84 -5.75 -1.31 19.84
CA ARG A 84 -6.95 -1.83 20.54
C ARG A 84 -8.04 -0.78 20.62
N VAL A 85 -7.69 0.46 20.98
CA VAL A 85 -8.65 1.58 20.97
C VAL A 85 -9.12 1.90 19.55
N ALA A 86 -8.24 1.83 18.54
CA ALA A 86 -8.64 1.99 17.13
C ALA A 86 -9.66 0.93 16.69
N HIS A 87 -9.46 -0.34 17.09
CA HIS A 87 -10.41 -1.43 16.82
C HIS A 87 -11.75 -1.20 17.52
N ASP A 88 -11.72 -0.89 18.82
CA ASP A 88 -12.91 -0.62 19.63
C ASP A 88 -13.73 0.55 19.05
N GLU A 89 -13.10 1.67 18.69
CA GLU A 89 -13.80 2.81 18.07
C GLU A 89 -14.28 2.50 16.64
N ALA A 90 -13.48 1.85 15.80
CA ALA A 90 -13.88 1.49 14.43
C ALA A 90 -15.05 0.48 14.40
N SER A 91 -15.16 -0.39 15.41
CA SER A 91 -16.27 -1.34 15.54
C SER A 91 -17.63 -0.64 15.75
N LYS A 92 -17.63 0.56 16.35
CA LYS A 92 -18.83 1.38 16.57
C LYS A 92 -19.34 2.04 15.29
N LEU A 93 -18.54 2.05 14.22
CA LEU A 93 -18.93 2.62 12.94
C LEU A 93 -19.90 1.69 12.18
N SER A 94 -19.75 0.37 12.25
CA SER A 94 -20.60 -0.60 11.54
C SER A 94 -22.12 -0.36 11.71
N PRO A 95 -22.69 -0.13 12.92
CA PRO A 95 -24.12 0.24 13.05
C PRO A 95 -24.47 1.65 12.54
N LEU A 96 -23.51 2.58 12.48
CA LEU A 96 -23.70 3.89 11.86
C LEU A 96 -23.71 3.82 10.32
N LEU A 97 -23.14 2.74 9.76
CA LEU A 97 -23.05 2.43 8.33
C LEU A 97 -24.16 1.49 7.81
N SER A 98 -25.07 1.01 8.66
CA SER A 98 -26.22 0.20 8.22
C SER A 98 -27.20 1.05 7.38
N PRO A 99 -27.82 0.53 6.30
CA PRO A 99 -28.81 1.27 5.52
C PRO A 99 -30.09 1.55 6.33
N GLU A 100 -30.43 0.62 7.22
CA GLU A 100 -31.59 0.66 8.14
C GLU A 100 -31.54 1.88 9.06
N ALA A 101 -30.32 2.37 9.32
CA ALA A 101 -30.05 3.46 10.23
C ALA A 101 -30.49 4.84 9.67
N GLY A 102 -30.78 4.90 8.36
CA GLY A 102 -31.47 6.01 7.68
C GLY A 102 -30.76 7.36 7.76
N GLY A 103 -31.53 8.45 7.62
CA GLY A 103 -31.12 9.83 7.93
C GLY A 103 -29.89 10.39 7.18
N LEU A 104 -29.48 9.73 6.10
CA LEU A 104 -28.41 10.12 5.19
C LEU A 104 -28.92 9.98 3.74
N THR A 105 -28.48 10.86 2.85
CA THR A 105 -28.74 10.80 1.41
C THR A 105 -27.41 10.93 0.70
N GLU A 106 -27.03 9.89 -0.02
CA GLU A 106 -25.76 9.82 -0.74
C GLU A 106 -25.78 10.72 -1.99
N SER A 107 -24.61 11.21 -2.42
CA SER A 107 -24.45 11.91 -3.71
C SER A 107 -24.16 10.95 -4.86
N GLN A 108 -23.61 9.78 -4.55
CA GLN A 108 -23.28 8.69 -5.49
C GLN A 108 -23.85 7.39 -4.93
N ARG A 109 -24.18 6.44 -5.81
CA ARG A 109 -24.76 5.16 -5.45
C ARG A 109 -23.72 4.28 -4.73
N GLY A 110 -23.98 3.99 -3.46
CA GLY A 110 -23.24 3.00 -2.69
C GLY A 110 -22.04 3.53 -1.90
N SER A 111 -21.85 4.84 -1.79
CA SER A 111 -20.81 5.45 -0.93
C SER A 111 -20.87 4.97 0.52
N LEU A 112 -22.08 4.75 1.07
CA LEU A 112 -22.26 4.20 2.42
C LEU A 112 -21.93 2.70 2.49
N GLN A 113 -22.11 1.98 1.38
CA GLN A 113 -21.67 0.58 1.26
C GLN A 113 -20.15 0.49 1.13
N ASP A 114 -19.52 1.41 0.37
CA ASP A 114 -18.06 1.57 0.27
C ASP A 114 -17.48 1.76 1.67
N CYS A 115 -17.99 2.75 2.42
CA CYS A 115 -17.59 2.98 3.80
C CYS A 115 -17.72 1.75 4.70
N ARG A 116 -18.72 0.87 4.51
CA ARG A 116 -18.84 -0.35 5.31
C ARG A 116 -17.80 -1.39 4.92
N GLU A 117 -17.71 -1.73 3.63
CA GLU A 117 -16.73 -2.71 3.12
C GLU A 117 -15.29 -2.28 3.47
N LEU A 118 -14.99 -0.99 3.34
CA LEU A 118 -13.71 -0.39 3.73
C LEU A 118 -13.47 -0.38 5.24
N ASN A 119 -14.50 -0.17 6.07
CA ASN A 119 -14.36 -0.28 7.54
C ASN A 119 -14.14 -1.72 8.00
N ASP A 120 -14.80 -2.69 7.38
CA ASP A 120 -14.65 -4.11 7.71
C ASP A 120 -13.25 -4.62 7.31
N ILE A 121 -12.71 -4.16 6.16
CA ILE A 121 -11.30 -4.36 5.78
C ILE A 121 -10.35 -3.67 6.77
N THR A 122 -10.65 -2.46 7.21
CA THR A 122 -9.87 -1.77 8.27
C THR A 122 -9.84 -2.55 9.57
N LEU A 123 -10.97 -3.10 10.02
CA LEU A 123 -11.04 -3.90 11.25
C LEU A 123 -10.16 -5.14 11.15
N ALA A 124 -10.18 -5.84 10.01
CA ALA A 124 -9.28 -6.97 9.74
C ALA A 124 -7.80 -6.53 9.69
N ALA A 125 -7.48 -5.40 9.07
CA ALA A 125 -6.12 -4.84 9.00
C ALA A 125 -5.56 -4.46 10.39
N ILE A 126 -6.39 -3.87 11.26
CA ILE A 126 -6.05 -3.57 12.65
C ILE A 126 -5.84 -4.87 13.44
N GLN A 127 -6.73 -5.87 13.32
CA GLN A 127 -6.59 -7.17 13.99
C GLN A 127 -5.30 -7.90 13.57
N ARG A 128 -4.99 -7.93 12.26
CA ARG A 128 -3.71 -8.45 11.76
C ARG A 128 -2.54 -7.72 12.39
N SER A 129 -2.55 -6.39 12.39
CA SER A 129 -1.50 -5.56 12.99
C SER A 129 -1.30 -5.83 14.50
N VAL A 130 -2.39 -6.04 15.26
CA VAL A 130 -2.33 -6.43 16.69
C VAL A 130 -1.59 -7.76 16.91
N GLY A 131 -1.71 -8.71 15.99
CA GLY A 131 -1.00 -9.99 16.04
C GLY A 131 0.50 -9.91 15.70
N LEU A 132 0.95 -8.81 15.09
CA LEU A 132 2.33 -8.61 14.64
C LEU A 132 3.17 -7.73 15.58
N ILE A 133 2.54 -6.81 16.33
CA ILE A 133 3.28 -5.94 17.28
C ILE A 133 3.84 -6.78 18.44
N GLY A 134 5.16 -6.71 18.62
CA GLY A 134 5.91 -7.50 19.59
C GLY A 134 6.57 -8.76 19.00
N THR A 135 6.49 -8.96 17.68
CA THR A 135 7.25 -9.98 16.94
C THR A 135 8.48 -9.39 16.24
N GLU A 136 9.10 -10.13 15.32
CA GLU A 136 10.33 -9.74 14.61
C GLU A 136 10.19 -8.45 13.78
N PRO A 137 11.27 -7.65 13.59
CA PRO A 137 11.20 -6.33 12.93
C PRO A 137 10.54 -6.31 11.54
N SER A 138 10.74 -7.32 10.69
CA SER A 138 10.09 -7.33 9.36
C SER A 138 8.58 -7.52 9.43
N LYS A 139 8.03 -7.98 10.55
CA LYS A 139 6.57 -8.02 10.78
C LYS A 139 6.00 -6.69 11.27
N LEU A 140 6.83 -5.72 11.63
CA LEU A 140 6.40 -4.33 11.75
C LEU A 140 6.17 -3.67 10.38
N ALA A 141 6.85 -4.12 9.32
CA ALA A 141 6.61 -3.64 7.95
C ALA A 141 5.26 -4.13 7.38
N ASP A 142 4.89 -5.39 7.63
CA ASP A 142 3.53 -5.90 7.36
C ASP A 142 2.47 -5.05 8.07
N ALA A 143 2.65 -4.78 9.38
CA ALA A 143 1.73 -3.93 10.15
C ALA A 143 1.68 -2.48 9.63
N LYS A 144 2.81 -1.92 9.16
CA LYS A 144 2.87 -0.59 8.51
C LYS A 144 2.03 -0.58 7.22
N GLY A 145 2.12 -1.62 6.40
CA GLY A 145 1.32 -1.78 5.18
C GLY A 145 -0.18 -1.86 5.48
N PHE A 146 -0.57 -2.70 6.44
CA PHE A 146 -1.97 -2.85 6.87
C PHE A 146 -2.57 -1.55 7.42
N LEU A 147 -1.79 -0.75 8.15
CA LEU A 147 -2.28 0.53 8.70
C LEU A 147 -2.30 1.66 7.65
N SER A 148 -1.40 1.65 6.66
CA SER A 148 -1.49 2.54 5.49
C SER A 148 -2.74 2.24 4.66
N ALA A 149 -3.04 0.95 4.45
CA ALA A 149 -4.28 0.54 3.79
C ALA A 149 -5.53 0.99 4.58
N ALA A 150 -5.51 0.95 5.91
CA ALA A 150 -6.60 1.47 6.74
C ALA A 150 -6.77 3.00 6.63
N LEU A 151 -5.69 3.78 6.55
CA LEU A 151 -5.79 5.23 6.28
C LEU A 151 -6.31 5.53 4.87
N THR A 152 -5.98 4.69 3.89
CA THR A 152 -6.56 4.78 2.54
C THR A 152 -8.06 4.50 2.56
N ASN A 153 -8.50 3.43 3.24
CA ASN A 153 -9.90 3.08 3.43
C ASN A 153 -10.70 4.24 4.06
N ARG A 154 -10.10 4.99 4.99
CA ARG A 154 -10.66 6.22 5.55
C ARG A 154 -10.84 7.31 4.48
N ALA A 155 -9.82 7.58 3.67
CA ALA A 155 -9.84 8.64 2.67
C ALA A 155 -10.95 8.40 1.62
N THR A 156 -11.00 7.22 1.01
CA THR A 156 -12.00 6.83 0.01
C THR A 156 -13.44 6.94 0.53
N CYS A 157 -13.68 6.55 1.79
CA CYS A 157 -14.99 6.75 2.42
C CYS A 157 -15.33 8.24 2.64
N LEU A 158 -14.38 9.05 3.12
CA LEU A 158 -14.59 10.49 3.33
C LEU A 158 -14.89 11.22 2.01
N GLU A 159 -14.23 10.83 0.91
CA GLU A 159 -14.51 11.31 -0.43
C GLU A 159 -15.93 10.93 -0.87
N GLY A 160 -16.31 9.65 -0.79
CA GLY A 160 -17.66 9.18 -1.16
C GLY A 160 -18.77 9.84 -0.33
N LEU A 161 -18.50 10.21 0.92
CA LEU A 161 -19.43 10.94 1.79
C LEU A 161 -19.38 12.48 1.60
N SER A 162 -18.44 13.02 0.83
CA SER A 162 -18.22 14.47 0.68
C SER A 162 -19.47 15.22 0.17
N GLY A 163 -20.16 14.67 -0.84
CA GLY A 163 -21.40 15.22 -1.40
C GLY A 163 -22.69 14.81 -0.65
N ALA A 164 -22.62 13.84 0.27
CA ALA A 164 -23.78 13.33 1.01
C ALA A 164 -24.46 14.40 1.89
N LYS A 165 -25.74 14.19 2.23
CA LYS A 165 -26.61 15.14 2.96
C LYS A 165 -27.40 14.41 4.05
N GLY A 166 -27.98 15.17 4.99
CA GLY A 166 -28.86 14.65 6.05
C GLY A 166 -28.27 14.79 7.47
N PRO A 167 -29.12 14.72 8.51
CA PRO A 167 -28.74 15.04 9.90
C PRO A 167 -27.68 14.12 10.49
N ARG A 168 -27.51 12.90 9.97
CA ARG A 168 -26.50 11.94 10.46
C ARG A 168 -25.09 12.18 9.94
N LYS A 169 -24.89 13.03 8.93
CA LYS A 169 -23.58 13.22 8.29
C LYS A 169 -22.51 13.69 9.28
N ALA A 170 -22.76 14.76 10.05
CA ALA A 170 -21.78 15.27 11.00
C ALA A 170 -21.45 14.24 12.11
N PRO A 171 -22.43 13.65 12.84
CA PRO A 171 -22.14 12.59 13.81
C PRO A 171 -21.38 11.38 13.26
N LEU A 172 -21.64 10.98 12.01
CA LEU A 172 -20.88 9.91 11.35
C LEU A 172 -19.43 10.32 11.08
N LEU A 173 -19.20 11.53 10.55
CA LEU A 173 -17.86 12.05 10.28
C LEU A 173 -17.06 12.31 11.57
N ASP A 174 -17.70 12.74 12.65
CA ASP A 174 -17.08 12.93 13.96
C ASP A 174 -16.61 11.59 14.53
N ALA A 175 -17.47 10.56 14.51
CA ALA A 175 -17.12 9.21 14.94
C ALA A 175 -16.02 8.59 14.06
N TRP A 176 -16.10 8.78 12.74
CA TRP A 176 -15.10 8.28 11.78
C TRP A 176 -13.73 8.90 12.04
N ASN A 177 -13.64 10.22 12.22
CA ASN A 177 -12.38 10.89 12.52
C ASN A 177 -11.84 10.50 13.91
N ALA A 178 -12.69 10.28 14.91
CA ALA A 178 -12.27 9.80 16.23
C ALA A 178 -11.62 8.41 16.16
N ALA A 179 -12.22 7.46 15.42
CA ALA A 179 -11.66 6.12 15.24
C ALA A 179 -10.31 6.14 14.50
N TYR A 180 -10.25 6.80 13.35
CA TYR A 180 -9.04 6.79 12.52
C TYR A 180 -7.90 7.66 13.06
N ALA A 181 -8.15 8.59 14.00
CA ALA A 181 -7.10 9.27 14.75
C ALA A 181 -6.22 8.28 15.55
N HIS A 182 -6.80 7.21 16.09
CA HIS A 182 -6.05 6.13 16.75
C HIS A 182 -5.28 5.25 15.75
N VAL A 183 -5.78 5.08 14.51
CA VAL A 183 -5.11 4.35 13.43
C VAL A 183 -3.83 5.08 12.98
N SER A 184 -3.89 6.38 12.69
CA SER A 184 -2.72 7.18 12.28
C SER A 184 -1.69 7.30 13.42
N ASN A 185 -2.13 7.44 14.68
CA ASN A 185 -1.24 7.36 15.84
C ASN A 185 -0.52 6.01 15.92
N SER A 186 -1.22 4.89 15.69
CA SER A 186 -0.60 3.57 15.66
C SER A 186 0.38 3.40 14.50
N LEU A 187 0.05 3.88 13.29
CA LEU A 187 0.96 3.86 12.14
C LEU A 187 2.26 4.62 12.47
N SER A 188 2.15 5.84 13.01
CA SER A 188 3.30 6.65 13.41
C SER A 188 4.19 5.97 14.47
N LEU A 189 3.59 5.31 15.46
CA LEU A 189 4.34 4.57 16.49
C LEU A 189 5.01 3.29 15.93
N VAL A 190 4.36 2.57 15.01
CA VAL A 190 4.93 1.41 14.31
C VAL A 190 6.08 1.84 13.38
N ALA A 191 5.91 2.91 12.61
CA ALA A 191 6.95 3.45 11.73
C ALA A 191 8.22 3.84 12.51
N ARG A 192 8.06 4.51 13.65
CA ARG A 192 9.18 4.87 14.56
C ARG A 192 9.94 3.67 15.12
N SER A 193 9.28 2.51 15.26
CA SER A 193 9.94 1.25 15.68
C SER A 193 10.53 0.46 14.51
N SER A 194 10.18 0.82 13.27
CA SER A 194 10.63 0.13 12.04
C SER A 194 11.89 0.75 11.43
N GLY A 195 12.25 2.01 11.78
CA GLY A 195 13.37 2.76 11.20
C GLY A 195 14.79 2.28 11.57
N GLY A 196 14.98 1.02 11.96
CA GLY A 196 16.24 0.47 12.46
C GLY A 196 17.09 -0.21 11.38
N GLN A 197 17.83 0.59 10.59
CA GLN A 197 18.91 0.16 9.68
C GLN A 197 18.70 -1.16 8.89
N HIS A 198 17.96 -1.09 7.78
CA HIS A 198 18.09 -2.10 6.72
C HIS A 198 19.37 -1.89 5.88
N LYS A 199 20.56 -2.06 6.50
CA LYS A 199 21.86 -2.16 5.80
C LYS A 199 22.41 -3.59 5.83
N GLY A 200 21.53 -4.55 5.56
CA GLY A 200 21.88 -5.96 5.46
C GLY A 200 21.20 -6.59 4.26
N ILE A 201 21.99 -6.97 3.24
CA ILE A 201 21.56 -7.87 2.17
C ILE A 201 21.08 -9.16 2.84
N ARG A 202 19.78 -9.43 2.77
CA ARG A 202 19.20 -10.69 3.27
C ARG A 202 19.56 -11.80 2.30
N THR A 203 20.61 -12.57 2.60
CA THR A 203 20.84 -13.86 1.95
C THR A 203 19.56 -14.69 2.04
N ALA A 204 19.04 -15.13 0.90
CA ALA A 204 17.75 -15.80 0.81
C ALA A 204 17.60 -16.93 1.84
N SER A 205 16.42 -17.00 2.48
CA SER A 205 16.09 -18.07 3.40
C SER A 205 16.16 -19.41 2.68
N SER A 206 16.85 -20.40 3.25
CA SER A 206 17.00 -21.75 2.65
C SER A 206 15.70 -22.58 2.55
N SER A 207 14.54 -21.96 2.77
CA SER A 207 13.21 -22.46 2.40
C SER A 207 12.55 -21.43 1.47
N PRO A 208 12.56 -21.63 0.14
CA PRO A 208 12.12 -20.66 -0.87
C PRO A 208 10.59 -20.52 -0.98
N PHE A 209 9.88 -20.68 0.14
CA PHE A 209 8.41 -20.59 0.20
C PHE A 209 7.95 -20.20 1.62
N PRO A 210 7.05 -19.21 1.76
CA PRO A 210 6.42 -18.86 3.04
C PRO A 210 5.65 -20.01 3.69
N ALA A 211 5.40 -19.88 5.00
CA ALA A 211 4.67 -20.88 5.79
C ALA A 211 3.20 -21.07 5.36
N TRP A 212 2.59 -20.06 4.73
CA TRP A 212 1.24 -20.13 4.16
C TRP A 212 1.20 -20.77 2.77
N VAL A 213 2.35 -20.91 2.08
CA VAL A 213 2.41 -21.51 0.74
C VAL A 213 2.55 -23.03 0.87
N GLY A 214 1.44 -23.74 0.65
CA GLY A 214 1.37 -25.20 0.64
C GLY A 214 2.41 -25.87 -0.27
N ARG A 215 2.70 -27.15 -0.03
CA ARG A 215 3.76 -27.86 -0.79
C ARG A 215 3.46 -28.03 -2.29
N LYS A 216 2.19 -27.93 -2.72
CA LYS A 216 1.75 -28.07 -4.11
C LYS A 216 1.98 -26.82 -4.97
N GLY A 217 1.83 -25.61 -4.40
CA GLY A 217 1.87 -24.34 -5.15
C GLY A 217 3.26 -23.88 -5.62
N ARG A 218 4.18 -24.82 -5.89
CA ARG A 218 5.64 -24.60 -5.92
C ARG A 218 6.29 -24.93 -7.26
N ARG A 219 5.52 -25.28 -8.28
CA ARG A 219 6.03 -25.90 -9.52
C ARG A 219 5.28 -25.47 -10.78
N LEU A 220 5.23 -24.16 -11.01
CA LEU A 220 4.42 -23.51 -12.04
C LEU A 220 5.31 -22.52 -12.84
N LEU A 221 4.96 -22.06 -14.04
CA LEU A 221 3.95 -22.56 -14.99
C LEU A 221 4.56 -22.66 -16.42
N GLN A 222 5.79 -23.19 -16.53
CA GLN A 222 6.56 -23.31 -17.80
C GLN A 222 5.96 -24.28 -18.85
N GLY A 223 4.79 -24.87 -18.59
CA GLY A 223 4.07 -25.74 -19.51
C GLY A 223 2.59 -25.85 -19.12
N TRP A 224 1.74 -26.27 -20.06
CA TRP A 224 0.28 -26.35 -19.90
C TRP A 224 -0.18 -27.60 -19.11
N ASP A 225 0.52 -27.97 -18.03
CA ASP A 225 0.13 -29.11 -17.20
C ASP A 225 -0.60 -28.66 -15.93
N TYR A 226 -1.93 -28.74 -15.98
CA TYR A 226 -2.81 -28.47 -14.84
C TYR A 226 -3.02 -29.73 -13.96
N GLY A 227 -2.43 -30.87 -14.31
CA GLY A 227 -2.68 -32.17 -13.68
C GLY A 227 -2.10 -32.38 -12.27
N GLU A 228 -1.33 -31.42 -11.74
CA GLU A 228 -0.83 -31.43 -10.34
C GLU A 228 -1.79 -30.73 -9.35
N TYR A 229 -2.84 -30.07 -9.86
CA TYR A 229 -3.92 -29.51 -9.03
C TYR A 229 -4.94 -30.56 -8.60
N ASP A 230 -5.71 -30.22 -7.57
CA ASP A 230 -6.92 -30.96 -7.24
C ASP A 230 -7.98 -30.65 -8.32
N PRO A 231 -8.64 -31.63 -8.97
CA PRO A 231 -9.70 -31.36 -9.94
C PRO A 231 -10.83 -30.51 -9.35
N ASP A 232 -11.09 -30.63 -8.04
CA ASP A 232 -12.12 -29.86 -7.34
C ASP A 232 -11.68 -28.40 -7.05
N SER A 233 -10.44 -28.00 -7.37
CA SER A 233 -9.93 -26.62 -7.25
C SER A 233 -9.70 -25.89 -8.58
N VAL A 234 -10.07 -26.50 -9.72
CA VAL A 234 -9.95 -25.90 -11.06
C VAL A 234 -11.31 -25.91 -11.76
N VAL A 235 -11.83 -24.73 -12.10
CA VAL A 235 -13.10 -24.57 -12.84
C VAL A 235 -12.91 -23.77 -14.12
N VAL A 236 -13.72 -24.09 -15.14
CA VAL A 236 -13.71 -23.44 -16.45
C VAL A 236 -14.92 -22.53 -16.60
N VAL A 237 -14.72 -21.32 -17.14
CA VAL A 237 -15.79 -20.39 -17.51
C VAL A 237 -15.78 -20.22 -19.03
N ALA A 238 -16.90 -20.48 -19.70
CA ALA A 238 -17.00 -20.36 -21.16
C ALA A 238 -18.40 -19.95 -21.61
N THR A 239 -18.48 -18.91 -22.44
CA THR A 239 -19.75 -18.36 -22.96
C THR A 239 -20.45 -19.27 -23.98
N ASP A 240 -19.75 -20.28 -24.50
CA ASP A 240 -20.28 -21.27 -25.45
C ASP A 240 -20.96 -22.49 -24.77
N GLY A 241 -20.92 -22.55 -23.43
CA GLY A 241 -21.47 -23.66 -22.65
C GLY A 241 -20.54 -24.87 -22.50
N THR A 242 -19.26 -24.77 -22.86
CA THR A 242 -18.27 -25.85 -22.65
C THR A 242 -17.61 -25.84 -21.26
N GLY A 243 -17.83 -24.78 -20.48
CA GLY A 243 -17.29 -24.62 -19.12
C GLY A 243 -18.22 -25.14 -18.01
N ASN A 244 -17.75 -25.05 -16.78
CA ASN A 244 -18.54 -25.26 -15.56
C ASN A 244 -19.51 -24.09 -15.31
N PHE A 245 -19.12 -22.87 -15.70
CA PHE A 245 -19.86 -21.62 -15.52
C PHE A 245 -19.95 -20.80 -16.80
N SER A 246 -20.91 -19.88 -16.85
CA SER A 246 -21.10 -18.94 -17.97
C SER A 246 -20.54 -17.55 -17.69
N SER A 247 -20.56 -17.13 -16.42
CA SER A 247 -20.01 -15.87 -15.91
C SER A 247 -18.80 -16.11 -14.99
N VAL A 248 -17.87 -15.17 -14.98
CA VAL A 248 -16.71 -15.17 -14.07
C VAL A 248 -17.15 -14.89 -12.63
N GLY A 249 -18.14 -14.01 -12.44
CA GLY A 249 -18.80 -13.77 -11.16
C GLY A 249 -19.45 -15.04 -10.57
N GLU A 250 -20.09 -15.88 -11.38
CA GLU A 250 -20.63 -17.19 -10.93
C GLU A 250 -19.53 -18.10 -10.35
N ALA A 251 -18.39 -18.19 -11.05
CA ALA A 251 -17.25 -19.01 -10.62
C ALA A 251 -16.57 -18.46 -9.35
N VAL A 252 -16.47 -17.13 -9.22
CA VAL A 252 -15.99 -16.48 -7.99
C VAL A 252 -16.95 -16.72 -6.83
N GLU A 253 -18.27 -16.66 -7.04
CA GLU A 253 -19.23 -16.88 -5.97
C GLU A 253 -19.33 -18.35 -5.54
N TRP A 254 -19.09 -19.30 -6.45
CA TRP A 254 -18.90 -20.71 -6.11
C TRP A 254 -17.66 -20.99 -5.25
N ALA A 255 -16.56 -20.24 -5.46
CA ALA A 255 -15.28 -20.53 -4.80
C ALA A 255 -15.35 -20.48 -3.25
N PRO A 256 -14.69 -21.41 -2.53
CA PRO A 256 -14.67 -21.42 -1.06
C PRO A 256 -14.18 -20.12 -0.43
N THR A 257 -14.79 -19.72 0.69
CA THR A 257 -14.41 -18.51 1.42
C THR A 257 -13.25 -18.75 2.40
N ASN A 258 -12.31 -17.81 2.49
CA ASN A 258 -11.12 -17.86 3.34
C ASN A 258 -10.27 -19.13 3.09
N ASN A 259 -10.10 -19.49 1.82
CA ASN A 259 -9.34 -20.67 1.42
C ASN A 259 -7.82 -20.39 1.46
N ASP A 260 -7.05 -21.27 2.10
CA ASP A 260 -5.58 -21.19 2.16
C ASP A 260 -4.92 -21.63 0.84
N ASP A 261 -5.51 -22.60 0.14
CA ASP A 261 -5.07 -23.06 -1.18
C ASP A 261 -5.61 -22.17 -2.32
N ARG A 262 -4.99 -22.24 -3.50
CA ARG A 262 -5.45 -21.51 -4.70
C ARG A 262 -6.64 -22.17 -5.37
N ILE A 263 -7.60 -21.35 -5.78
CA ILE A 263 -8.72 -21.74 -6.65
C ILE A 263 -8.46 -21.17 -8.04
N ILE A 264 -8.34 -22.03 -9.05
CA ILE A 264 -8.10 -21.60 -10.44
C ILE A 264 -9.43 -21.51 -11.19
N ILE A 265 -9.64 -20.35 -11.81
CA ILE A 265 -10.73 -20.08 -12.73
C ILE A 265 -10.13 -19.86 -14.13
N LEU A 266 -10.26 -20.87 -15.00
CA LEU A 266 -9.84 -20.82 -16.39
C LEU A 266 -10.93 -20.12 -17.22
N VAL A 267 -10.69 -18.90 -17.65
CA VAL A 267 -11.65 -18.08 -18.40
C VAL A 267 -11.34 -18.18 -19.89
N ARG A 268 -12.25 -18.77 -20.67
CA ARG A 268 -12.00 -19.03 -22.10
C ARG A 268 -11.99 -17.77 -22.95
N ALA A 269 -11.55 -17.90 -24.20
CA ALA A 269 -11.67 -16.84 -25.20
C ALA A 269 -13.15 -16.43 -25.36
N GLY A 270 -13.42 -15.14 -25.18
CA GLY A 270 -14.77 -14.60 -25.06
C GLY A 270 -14.80 -13.18 -24.50
N VAL A 271 -15.95 -12.52 -24.64
CA VAL A 271 -16.23 -11.22 -24.05
C VAL A 271 -17.33 -11.39 -23.01
N TYR A 272 -17.01 -11.05 -21.76
CA TYR A 272 -17.84 -11.25 -20.59
C TYR A 272 -18.37 -9.89 -20.12
N GLU A 273 -19.66 -9.62 -20.32
CA GLU A 273 -20.30 -8.34 -20.00
C GLU A 273 -20.87 -8.35 -18.57
N GLU A 274 -19.98 -8.19 -17.59
CA GLU A 274 -20.31 -8.29 -16.16
C GLU A 274 -19.41 -7.40 -15.29
N ASN A 275 -19.90 -7.04 -14.09
CA ASN A 275 -19.06 -6.48 -13.02
C ASN A 275 -18.73 -7.60 -12.01
N VAL A 276 -17.44 -7.91 -11.83
CA VAL A 276 -16.98 -9.01 -10.96
C VAL A 276 -16.47 -8.45 -9.64
N PHE A 277 -17.01 -8.95 -8.52
CA PHE A 277 -16.63 -8.54 -7.18
C PHE A 277 -15.98 -9.70 -6.41
N ILE A 278 -14.66 -9.66 -6.26
CA ILE A 278 -13.90 -10.63 -5.46
C ILE A 278 -13.78 -10.06 -4.05
N THR A 279 -14.76 -10.37 -3.20
CA THR A 279 -14.87 -9.85 -1.83
C THR A 279 -13.72 -10.30 -0.92
N SER A 280 -13.52 -9.64 0.22
CA SER A 280 -12.35 -9.87 1.10
C SER A 280 -12.29 -11.28 1.72
N ASN A 281 -13.40 -12.01 1.71
CA ASN A 281 -13.46 -13.42 2.08
C ASN A 281 -13.21 -14.40 0.91
N LYS A 282 -12.92 -13.92 -0.31
CA LYS A 282 -12.60 -14.73 -1.50
C LYS A 282 -11.09 -14.66 -1.76
N THR A 283 -10.30 -15.26 -0.87
CA THR A 283 -8.84 -15.29 -0.91
C THR A 283 -8.30 -16.27 -1.97
N ASN A 284 -7.07 -16.04 -2.43
CA ASN A 284 -6.30 -16.96 -3.29
C ASN A 284 -7.01 -17.37 -4.61
N ILE A 285 -7.90 -16.52 -5.14
CA ILE A 285 -8.52 -16.69 -6.46
C ILE A 285 -7.48 -16.40 -7.56
N VAL A 286 -7.42 -17.27 -8.57
CA VAL A 286 -6.52 -17.16 -9.72
C VAL A 286 -7.31 -17.15 -11.02
N LEU A 287 -7.31 -16.04 -11.76
CA LEU A 287 -7.87 -15.96 -13.11
C LEU A 287 -6.79 -16.26 -14.16
N ILE A 288 -7.06 -17.16 -15.09
CA ILE A 288 -6.19 -17.45 -16.23
C ILE A 288 -7.04 -17.38 -17.51
N GLY A 289 -6.76 -16.40 -18.37
CA GLY A 289 -7.39 -16.31 -19.69
C GLY A 289 -6.71 -17.20 -20.74
N ASP A 290 -7.39 -17.43 -21.87
CA ASP A 290 -6.76 -18.05 -23.06
C ASP A 290 -5.80 -17.08 -23.79
N GLY A 291 -5.82 -15.80 -23.44
CA GLY A 291 -4.96 -14.75 -23.99
C GLY A 291 -5.58 -13.36 -23.82
N LYS A 292 -4.79 -12.34 -23.43
CA LYS A 292 -5.32 -11.00 -23.10
C LYS A 292 -6.11 -10.34 -24.25
N ASP A 293 -5.77 -10.66 -25.49
CA ASP A 293 -6.38 -10.10 -26.70
C ASP A 293 -7.65 -10.87 -27.14
N VAL A 294 -8.01 -11.95 -26.43
CA VAL A 294 -9.18 -12.81 -26.73
C VAL A 294 -10.10 -13.11 -25.53
N THR A 295 -9.61 -12.98 -24.29
CA THR A 295 -10.42 -13.10 -23.06
C THR A 295 -10.56 -11.73 -22.40
N VAL A 296 -11.78 -11.17 -22.42
CA VAL A 296 -12.06 -9.80 -21.96
C VAL A 296 -13.25 -9.77 -21.01
N ILE A 297 -13.07 -9.25 -19.80
CA ILE A 297 -14.18 -8.88 -18.89
C ILE A 297 -14.43 -7.38 -19.02
N ARG A 298 -15.67 -6.98 -19.35
CA ARG A 298 -16.02 -5.56 -19.59
C ARG A 298 -17.32 -5.10 -18.94
N SER A 299 -17.35 -3.85 -18.53
CA SER A 299 -18.58 -3.12 -18.19
C SER A 299 -18.43 -1.62 -18.48
N ASN A 300 -19.37 -0.78 -18.02
CA ASN A 300 -19.39 0.65 -18.34
C ASN A 300 -19.88 1.54 -17.17
N HIS A 301 -19.73 1.09 -15.92
CA HIS A 301 -20.10 1.93 -14.77
C HIS A 301 -19.18 3.15 -14.68
N SER A 302 -19.76 4.31 -14.33
CA SER A 302 -19.05 5.58 -14.25
C SER A 302 -19.62 6.51 -13.17
N VAL A 303 -18.84 7.53 -12.81
CA VAL A 303 -19.30 8.63 -11.94
C VAL A 303 -20.39 9.48 -12.60
N ALA A 304 -20.34 9.71 -13.93
CA ALA A 304 -21.41 10.43 -14.63
C ALA A 304 -22.76 9.70 -14.59
N ASP A 305 -22.76 8.36 -14.54
CA ASP A 305 -23.97 7.54 -14.36
C ASP A 305 -24.36 7.35 -12.88
N GLY A 306 -23.69 8.07 -11.98
CA GLY A 306 -24.04 8.19 -10.56
C GLY A 306 -23.45 7.13 -9.63
N TRP A 307 -22.46 6.35 -10.07
CA TRP A 307 -21.68 5.48 -9.17
C TRP A 307 -20.61 6.27 -8.42
N SER A 308 -20.06 5.70 -7.34
CA SER A 308 -18.76 6.16 -6.81
C SER A 308 -17.62 5.68 -7.71
N THR A 309 -16.47 6.35 -7.72
CA THR A 309 -15.26 5.86 -8.41
C THR A 309 -14.93 4.43 -7.94
N PHE A 310 -15.05 4.15 -6.65
CA PHE A 310 -14.83 2.83 -6.06
C PHE A 310 -15.78 1.74 -6.59
N ARG A 311 -17.05 2.04 -6.90
CA ARG A 311 -18.01 1.09 -7.53
C ARG A 311 -18.11 1.17 -9.06
N SER A 312 -17.38 2.08 -9.69
CA SER A 312 -17.27 2.12 -11.15
C SER A 312 -16.46 0.95 -11.73
N ALA A 313 -15.68 0.26 -10.89
CA ALA A 313 -14.83 -0.86 -11.26
C ALA A 313 -15.56 -1.99 -12.00
N THR A 314 -15.08 -2.35 -13.20
CA THR A 314 -15.48 -3.57 -13.91
C THR A 314 -15.07 -4.82 -13.12
N VAL A 315 -13.82 -4.90 -12.67
CA VAL A 315 -13.38 -5.94 -11.72
C VAL A 315 -12.87 -5.29 -10.44
N ALA A 316 -13.38 -5.76 -9.30
CA ALA A 316 -13.10 -5.23 -7.98
C ALA A 316 -12.50 -6.33 -7.08
N VAL A 317 -11.22 -6.19 -6.75
CA VAL A 317 -10.44 -7.17 -5.98
C VAL A 317 -10.23 -6.67 -4.55
N SER A 318 -10.88 -7.34 -3.60
CA SER A 318 -10.74 -7.14 -2.15
C SER A 318 -10.19 -8.38 -1.42
N GLY A 319 -10.11 -9.54 -2.07
CA GLY A 319 -9.56 -10.78 -1.51
C GLY A 319 -8.04 -10.89 -1.67
N ASP A 320 -7.33 -11.10 -0.56
CA ASP A 320 -5.87 -11.23 -0.53
C ASP A 320 -5.36 -12.46 -1.31
N GLY A 321 -4.16 -12.35 -1.88
CA GLY A 321 -3.52 -13.42 -2.68
C GLY A 321 -4.10 -13.61 -4.09
N PHE A 322 -4.89 -12.65 -4.59
CA PHE A 322 -5.44 -12.70 -5.95
C PHE A 322 -4.34 -12.69 -7.01
N LEU A 323 -4.50 -13.53 -8.03
CA LEU A 323 -3.64 -13.57 -9.21
C LEU A 323 -4.47 -13.47 -10.49
N ALA A 324 -3.97 -12.76 -11.50
CA ALA A 324 -4.51 -12.83 -12.85
C ALA A 324 -3.41 -12.93 -13.91
N ARG A 325 -3.67 -13.68 -14.99
CA ARG A 325 -2.80 -13.69 -16.17
C ARG A 325 -3.54 -13.91 -17.48
N ASP A 326 -2.95 -13.41 -18.56
CA ASP A 326 -3.40 -13.62 -19.94
C ASP A 326 -4.88 -13.22 -20.17
N ILE A 327 -5.35 -12.15 -19.53
CA ILE A 327 -6.74 -11.68 -19.53
C ILE A 327 -6.81 -10.14 -19.56
N THR A 328 -7.88 -9.57 -20.14
CA THR A 328 -8.12 -8.11 -20.13
C THR A 328 -9.32 -7.71 -19.28
N PHE A 329 -9.16 -6.63 -18.51
CA PHE A 329 -10.23 -5.93 -17.80
C PHE A 329 -10.48 -4.58 -18.48
N GLN A 330 -11.73 -4.27 -18.83
CA GLN A 330 -12.05 -3.09 -19.65
C GLN A 330 -13.27 -2.32 -19.13
N ASN A 331 -13.15 -1.00 -18.97
CA ASN A 331 -14.30 -0.12 -18.78
C ASN A 331 -14.58 0.69 -20.07
N THR A 332 -15.76 0.46 -20.66
CA THR A 332 -16.17 1.04 -21.94
C THR A 332 -17.04 2.29 -21.81
N ALA A 333 -17.04 2.97 -20.66
CA ALA A 333 -17.89 4.15 -20.42
C ALA A 333 -17.60 5.34 -21.35
N GLY A 334 -16.34 5.56 -21.72
CA GLY A 334 -15.90 6.69 -22.57
C GLY A 334 -15.40 7.92 -21.77
N PRO A 335 -14.57 8.78 -22.38
CA PRO A 335 -13.95 9.92 -21.69
C PRO A 335 -14.96 11.03 -21.30
N GLU A 336 -16.15 11.05 -21.89
CA GLU A 336 -17.25 11.94 -21.51
C GLU A 336 -17.94 11.55 -20.19
N LYS A 337 -17.65 10.35 -19.66
CA LYS A 337 -18.24 9.85 -18.41
C LYS A 337 -17.42 10.16 -17.15
N ASN A 338 -16.28 10.84 -17.30
CA ASN A 338 -15.30 11.09 -16.23
C ASN A 338 -14.79 9.75 -15.65
N GLN A 339 -14.63 9.64 -14.33
CA GLN A 339 -14.08 8.46 -13.66
C GLN A 339 -14.85 7.16 -13.99
N ALA A 340 -14.15 6.17 -14.54
CA ALA A 340 -14.72 4.89 -14.94
C ALA A 340 -13.66 3.76 -14.87
N VAL A 341 -13.54 3.13 -13.70
CA VAL A 341 -12.49 2.16 -13.37
C VAL A 341 -12.68 0.83 -14.12
N ALA A 342 -11.61 0.29 -14.70
CA ALA A 342 -11.57 -1.04 -15.29
C ALA A 342 -11.20 -2.11 -14.24
N LEU A 343 -10.13 -1.87 -13.48
CA LEU A 343 -9.68 -2.74 -12.40
C LEU A 343 -9.44 -1.92 -11.12
N ARG A 344 -9.99 -2.37 -10.00
CA ARG A 344 -9.63 -1.91 -8.65
C ARG A 344 -9.01 -3.05 -7.85
N VAL A 345 -7.93 -2.77 -7.14
CA VAL A 345 -7.30 -3.69 -6.18
C VAL A 345 -7.08 -3.01 -4.84
N ASN A 346 -7.68 -3.55 -3.78
CA ASN A 346 -7.51 -3.18 -2.38
C ASN A 346 -7.28 -4.44 -1.51
N ALA A 347 -6.39 -5.30 -1.99
CA ALA A 347 -6.04 -6.59 -1.42
C ALA A 347 -4.51 -6.75 -1.42
N ASP A 348 -3.98 -7.49 -0.45
CA ASP A 348 -2.54 -7.69 -0.25
C ASP A 348 -2.01 -8.90 -1.03
N LEU A 349 -0.73 -8.84 -1.39
CA LEU A 349 0.00 -9.89 -2.13
C LEU A 349 -0.65 -10.22 -3.50
N VAL A 350 -1.12 -9.19 -4.20
CA VAL A 350 -1.78 -9.33 -5.51
C VAL A 350 -0.79 -9.17 -6.65
N ALA A 351 -0.78 -10.12 -7.61
CA ALA A 351 0.07 -10.02 -8.79
C ALA A 351 -0.68 -10.26 -10.11
N LEU A 352 -0.32 -9.51 -11.15
CA LEU A 352 -0.85 -9.62 -12.51
C LEU A 352 0.27 -9.85 -13.53
N TYR A 353 0.06 -10.78 -14.46
CA TYR A 353 1.05 -11.12 -15.50
C TYR A 353 0.46 -11.16 -16.92
N ARG A 354 0.95 -10.30 -17.81
CA ARG A 354 0.45 -10.14 -19.19
C ARG A 354 -1.05 -9.85 -19.29
N CYS A 355 -1.58 -9.07 -18.34
CA CYS A 355 -2.96 -8.61 -18.38
C CYS A 355 -3.11 -7.33 -19.22
N GLY A 356 -4.29 -7.12 -19.79
CA GLY A 356 -4.72 -5.81 -20.30
C GLY A 356 -5.59 -5.08 -19.28
N ILE A 357 -5.41 -3.78 -19.12
CA ILE A 357 -6.29 -2.91 -18.32
C ILE A 357 -6.59 -1.65 -19.15
N ASP A 358 -7.80 -1.56 -19.69
CA ASP A 358 -8.19 -0.53 -20.68
C ASP A 358 -9.39 0.30 -20.20
N GLY A 359 -9.29 1.62 -20.32
CA GLY A 359 -10.34 2.55 -19.92
C GLY A 359 -10.12 3.94 -20.50
N TYR A 360 -10.52 4.98 -19.77
CA TYR A 360 -10.19 6.37 -20.08
C TYR A 360 -9.68 7.09 -18.84
N GLN A 361 -10.53 7.79 -18.11
CA GLN A 361 -10.17 8.40 -16.84
C GLN A 361 -10.27 7.36 -15.70
N ASP A 362 -9.34 7.41 -14.74
CA ASP A 362 -9.32 6.55 -13.55
C ASP A 362 -9.27 5.04 -13.89
N THR A 363 -8.50 4.64 -14.90
CA THR A 363 -8.56 3.27 -15.47
C THR A 363 -8.17 2.16 -14.49
N LEU A 364 -7.04 2.30 -13.77
CA LEU A 364 -6.51 1.32 -12.83
C LEU A 364 -6.41 1.91 -11.42
N TYR A 365 -7.30 1.48 -10.53
CA TYR A 365 -7.31 1.91 -9.12
C TYR A 365 -6.44 0.96 -8.28
N VAL A 366 -5.15 1.26 -8.19
CA VAL A 366 -4.19 0.67 -7.24
C VAL A 366 -4.45 1.19 -5.83
N HIS A 367 -5.61 0.83 -5.28
CA HIS A 367 -6.17 1.46 -4.08
C HIS A 367 -5.27 1.29 -2.86
N SER A 368 -4.99 0.07 -2.41
CA SER A 368 -4.20 -0.17 -1.18
C SER A 368 -3.51 -1.54 -1.14
N PHE A 369 -2.68 -1.76 -0.10
CA PHE A 369 -1.82 -2.94 0.14
C PHE A 369 -0.73 -3.17 -0.93
N ARG A 370 -0.02 -4.32 -0.90
CA ARG A 370 1.08 -4.64 -1.84
C ARG A 370 0.58 -5.25 -3.13
N GLN A 371 1.07 -4.73 -4.26
CA GLN A 371 0.65 -5.16 -5.59
C GLN A 371 1.83 -5.23 -6.57
N PHE A 372 1.75 -6.13 -7.55
CA PHE A 372 2.77 -6.30 -8.60
C PHE A 372 2.14 -6.49 -9.98
N TYR A 373 2.66 -5.82 -10.99
CA TYR A 373 2.14 -5.89 -12.37
C TYR A 373 3.32 -6.10 -13.34
N ARG A 374 3.34 -7.25 -14.03
CA ARG A 374 4.44 -7.66 -14.93
C ARG A 374 3.95 -7.83 -16.37
N GLU A 375 4.66 -7.23 -17.32
CA GLU A 375 4.40 -7.38 -18.77
C GLU A 375 2.94 -7.03 -19.17
N CYS A 376 2.28 -6.18 -18.37
CA CYS A 376 0.90 -5.75 -18.57
C CYS A 376 0.80 -4.58 -19.56
N VAL A 377 -0.36 -4.43 -20.18
CA VAL A 377 -0.70 -3.30 -21.05
C VAL A 377 -1.78 -2.48 -20.36
N ILE A 378 -1.49 -1.22 -20.03
CA ILE A 378 -2.39 -0.33 -19.29
C ILE A 378 -2.66 0.90 -20.16
N ALA A 379 -3.92 1.23 -20.44
CA ALA A 379 -4.28 2.27 -21.40
C ALA A 379 -5.41 3.19 -20.88
N GLY A 380 -5.13 4.50 -20.82
CA GLY A 380 -6.06 5.50 -20.28
C GLY A 380 -5.64 6.94 -20.60
N THR A 381 -6.20 7.92 -19.89
CA THR A 381 -6.06 9.36 -20.19
C THR A 381 -5.68 10.19 -18.97
N ILE A 382 -6.65 10.56 -18.14
CA ILE A 382 -6.49 11.27 -16.88
C ILE A 382 -6.35 10.25 -15.75
N ASP A 383 -5.36 10.44 -14.89
CA ASP A 383 -5.16 9.72 -13.63
C ASP A 383 -5.25 8.19 -13.78
N PHE A 384 -4.70 7.65 -14.88
CA PHE A 384 -5.09 6.31 -15.32
C PHE A 384 -4.45 5.16 -14.51
N ILE A 385 -3.46 5.47 -13.66
CA ILE A 385 -2.96 4.62 -12.57
C ILE A 385 -3.00 5.44 -11.26
N PHE A 386 -3.91 5.14 -10.35
CA PHE A 386 -4.17 6.01 -9.19
C PHE A 386 -4.51 5.26 -7.91
N GLY A 387 -4.29 5.89 -6.76
CA GLY A 387 -4.51 5.32 -5.43
C GLY A 387 -3.27 5.35 -4.53
N ASN A 388 -3.30 4.53 -3.48
CA ASN A 388 -2.33 4.54 -2.39
C ASN A 388 -1.85 3.11 -2.01
N ALA A 389 -1.71 2.22 -3.00
CA ALA A 389 -1.00 0.95 -2.84
C ALA A 389 0.50 1.16 -2.60
N ALA A 390 1.18 0.10 -2.18
CA ALA A 390 2.61 -0.09 -2.41
C ALA A 390 2.75 -0.98 -3.65
N VAL A 391 3.02 -0.38 -4.81
CA VAL A 391 2.93 -1.10 -6.11
C VAL A 391 4.18 -0.94 -6.95
N VAL A 392 4.61 -2.04 -7.57
CA VAL A 392 5.62 -2.04 -8.64
C VAL A 392 4.99 -2.50 -9.96
N PHE A 393 5.20 -1.72 -11.02
CA PHE A 393 4.97 -2.07 -12.41
C PHE A 393 6.31 -2.39 -13.07
N GLN A 394 6.43 -3.52 -13.77
CA GLN A 394 7.70 -3.99 -14.32
C GLN A 394 7.51 -4.56 -15.74
N GLY A 395 8.26 -4.08 -16.73
CA GLY A 395 8.11 -4.55 -18.12
C GLY A 395 6.78 -4.15 -18.79
N CYS A 396 6.05 -3.18 -18.24
CA CYS A 396 4.69 -2.82 -18.68
C CYS A 396 4.68 -1.73 -19.76
N ASN A 397 3.66 -1.77 -20.62
CA ASN A 397 3.41 -0.72 -21.61
C ASN A 397 2.26 0.18 -21.13
N LEU A 398 2.54 1.47 -20.94
CA LEU A 398 1.63 2.47 -20.41
C LEU A 398 1.20 3.42 -21.55
N PHE A 399 0.02 3.18 -22.12
CA PHE A 399 -0.48 3.89 -23.29
C PHE A 399 -1.38 5.07 -22.92
N ALA A 400 -0.93 6.27 -23.25
CA ALA A 400 -1.79 7.46 -23.21
C ALA A 400 -2.74 7.46 -24.43
N LYS A 401 -4.04 7.41 -24.15
CA LYS A 401 -5.14 7.50 -25.11
C LYS A 401 -5.42 8.96 -25.48
N LEU A 402 -6.29 9.20 -26.46
CA LEU A 402 -6.72 10.54 -26.85
C LEU A 402 -7.83 11.03 -25.89
N PRO A 403 -7.61 12.07 -25.06
CA PRO A 403 -8.64 12.65 -24.19
C PRO A 403 -9.55 13.61 -24.97
N LEU A 404 -10.54 14.19 -24.29
CA LEU A 404 -11.36 15.26 -24.88
C LEU A 404 -10.52 16.52 -25.13
N ARG A 405 -10.88 17.29 -26.17
CA ARG A 405 -10.18 18.53 -26.50
C ARG A 405 -10.19 19.51 -25.33
N GLY A 406 -9.00 19.88 -24.86
CA GLY A 406 -8.79 20.78 -23.72
C GLY A 406 -8.41 20.08 -22.41
N GLN A 407 -8.45 18.75 -22.36
CA GLN A 407 -7.86 17.95 -21.29
C GLN A 407 -6.37 17.66 -21.57
N SER A 408 -5.62 17.38 -20.50
CA SER A 408 -4.28 16.78 -20.53
C SER A 408 -4.33 15.36 -19.98
N ASN A 409 -3.43 14.49 -20.44
CA ASN A 409 -3.25 13.17 -19.87
C ASN A 409 -2.32 13.23 -18.63
N ALA A 410 -2.53 12.34 -17.67
CA ALA A 410 -1.64 12.11 -16.53
C ALA A 410 -1.55 10.60 -16.28
N VAL A 411 -0.35 10.04 -16.29
CA VAL A 411 -0.14 8.59 -16.13
C VAL A 411 -0.45 8.15 -14.71
N THR A 412 0.09 8.85 -13.69
CA THR A 412 -0.20 8.56 -12.27
C THR A 412 -0.92 9.67 -11.51
N ALA A 413 -1.72 9.26 -10.52
CA ALA A 413 -2.24 10.14 -9.47
C ALA A 413 -2.18 9.44 -8.10
N GLN A 414 -1.03 9.54 -7.43
CA GLN A 414 -0.78 8.82 -6.18
C GLN A 414 -1.24 9.62 -4.96
N SER A 415 -1.94 8.97 -4.02
CA SER A 415 -2.69 9.63 -2.93
C SER A 415 -2.24 9.28 -1.50
N LYS A 416 -0.92 9.24 -1.27
CA LYS A 416 -0.33 9.19 0.07
C LYS A 416 -0.54 10.51 0.83
N ASP A 417 -1.04 10.41 2.06
CA ASP A 417 -1.48 11.57 2.87
C ASP A 417 -0.83 11.61 4.28
N ASP A 418 -0.27 10.49 4.76
CA ASP A 418 0.52 10.44 5.99
C ASP A 418 1.97 9.99 5.66
N PRO A 419 3.02 10.75 6.05
CA PRO A 419 4.41 10.41 5.73
C PRO A 419 4.87 9.11 6.39
N ASN A 420 4.13 8.62 7.38
CA ASN A 420 4.37 7.33 8.03
C ASN A 420 3.85 6.14 7.19
N GLU A 421 3.20 6.35 6.04
CA GLU A 421 2.78 5.28 5.13
C GLU A 421 3.98 4.68 4.35
N ASN A 422 3.92 3.39 4.00
CA ASN A 422 4.88 2.72 3.10
C ASN A 422 4.31 2.49 1.70
N THR A 423 3.60 3.49 1.19
CA THR A 423 2.88 3.47 -0.09
C THR A 423 3.56 4.35 -1.13
N GLY A 424 3.21 4.13 -2.40
CA GLY A 424 3.79 4.80 -3.57
C GLY A 424 3.68 3.93 -4.83
N ILE A 425 3.87 4.56 -6.00
CA ILE A 425 3.87 3.89 -7.31
C ILE A 425 5.30 3.82 -7.84
N SER A 426 5.80 2.61 -8.11
CA SER A 426 7.12 2.36 -8.69
C SER A 426 6.97 1.78 -10.09
N ILE A 427 7.57 2.42 -11.09
CA ILE A 427 7.47 2.04 -12.51
C ILE A 427 8.88 1.74 -13.01
N GLN A 428 9.16 0.48 -13.34
CA GLN A 428 10.49 -0.06 -13.63
C GLN A 428 10.54 -0.71 -15.01
N ASN A 429 11.54 -0.38 -15.84
CA ASN A 429 11.72 -1.01 -17.16
C ASN A 429 10.39 -1.05 -17.96
N CYS A 430 9.63 0.05 -17.91
CA CYS A 430 8.33 0.21 -18.56
C CYS A 430 8.45 1.15 -19.76
N SER A 431 7.46 1.14 -20.65
CA SER A 431 7.37 2.09 -21.77
C SER A 431 6.16 3.00 -21.62
N VAL A 432 6.39 4.31 -21.51
CA VAL A 432 5.35 5.36 -21.58
C VAL A 432 5.19 5.78 -23.04
N LEU A 433 4.03 5.47 -23.64
CA LEU A 433 3.81 5.49 -25.08
C LEU A 433 2.54 6.24 -25.49
N ALA A 434 2.53 6.82 -26.68
CA ALA A 434 1.30 7.29 -27.31
C ALA A 434 0.49 6.13 -27.90
N SER A 435 -0.83 6.13 -27.67
CA SER A 435 -1.76 5.38 -28.51
C SER A 435 -1.71 5.89 -29.96
N SER A 436 -2.09 5.04 -30.92
CA SER A 436 -2.20 5.44 -32.34
C SER A 436 -3.18 6.60 -32.57
N GLU A 437 -4.22 6.70 -31.76
CA GLU A 437 -5.21 7.78 -31.78
C GLU A 437 -4.62 9.10 -31.29
N LEU A 438 -3.86 9.07 -30.19
CA LEU A 438 -3.16 10.24 -29.64
C LEU A 438 -2.05 10.72 -30.60
N ALA A 439 -1.26 9.80 -31.14
CA ALA A 439 -0.21 10.10 -32.12
C ALA A 439 -0.76 10.68 -33.44
N SER A 440 -2.04 10.43 -33.74
CA SER A 440 -2.74 10.93 -34.94
C SER A 440 -3.64 12.15 -34.66
N ALA A 441 -3.59 12.73 -33.45
CA ALA A 441 -4.53 13.76 -33.02
C ALA A 441 -4.37 15.09 -33.81
N ASN A 442 -5.51 15.71 -34.15
CA ASN A 442 -5.53 17.02 -34.82
C ASN A 442 -5.37 18.24 -33.88
N PHE A 443 -5.05 17.99 -32.61
CA PHE A 443 -4.77 19.01 -31.59
C PHE A 443 -3.69 18.49 -30.65
N GLN A 444 -2.89 19.40 -30.07
CA GLN A 444 -1.88 19.04 -29.08
C GLN A 444 -2.56 18.63 -27.76
N VAL A 445 -2.01 17.58 -27.15
CA VAL A 445 -2.38 17.07 -25.82
C VAL A 445 -1.09 16.98 -25.02
N ARG A 446 -1.04 17.64 -23.87
CA ARG A 446 0.05 17.44 -22.91
C ARG A 446 -0.15 16.10 -22.19
N THR A 447 0.89 15.30 -22.08
CA THR A 447 0.89 14.08 -21.27
C THR A 447 1.96 14.20 -20.18
N TYR A 448 1.54 14.00 -18.93
CA TYR A 448 2.40 14.11 -17.76
C TYR A 448 2.63 12.74 -17.10
N LEU A 449 3.81 12.55 -16.51
CA LEU A 449 4.19 11.35 -15.75
C LEU A 449 3.31 11.14 -14.52
N GLY A 450 2.80 12.21 -13.93
CA GLY A 450 1.79 12.16 -12.87
C GLY A 450 1.45 13.52 -12.26
N ARG A 451 0.57 13.50 -11.25
CA ARG A 451 0.16 14.68 -10.46
C ARG A 451 -0.27 14.34 -9.02
N PRO A 452 -0.03 15.23 -8.03
CA PRO A 452 -0.13 14.85 -6.62
C PRO A 452 -1.57 14.94 -6.08
N TRP A 453 -2.29 13.82 -6.10
CA TRP A 453 -3.66 13.76 -5.56
C TRP A 453 -3.71 14.03 -4.04
N MET A 454 -2.68 13.63 -3.28
CA MET A 454 -2.50 13.98 -1.86
C MET A 454 -1.07 14.46 -1.58
N VAL A 455 -0.86 15.10 -0.43
CA VAL A 455 0.31 15.97 -0.21
C VAL A 455 1.66 15.25 -0.04
N TYR A 456 1.68 13.94 0.18
CA TYR A 456 2.92 13.12 0.20
C TYR A 456 3.04 12.21 -1.03
N SER A 457 2.36 12.56 -2.13
CA SER A 457 2.32 11.77 -3.37
C SER A 457 3.69 11.20 -3.75
N THR A 458 3.81 9.88 -3.79
CA THR A 458 5.08 9.18 -4.03
C THR A 458 5.00 8.41 -5.33
N THR A 459 5.77 8.80 -6.36
CA THR A 459 5.83 8.09 -7.65
C THR A 459 7.26 8.11 -8.19
N VAL A 460 7.75 6.98 -8.70
CA VAL A 460 9.08 6.91 -9.35
C VAL A 460 9.03 6.21 -10.70
N TYR A 461 9.84 6.71 -11.65
CA TYR A 461 10.14 6.07 -12.93
C TYR A 461 11.62 5.70 -12.97
N ILE A 462 11.90 4.41 -13.14
CA ILE A 462 13.21 3.77 -13.05
C ILE A 462 13.45 2.98 -14.34
N GLU A 463 14.61 3.18 -14.98
CA GLU A 463 15.07 2.47 -16.19
C GLU A 463 14.00 2.38 -17.31
N SER A 464 13.10 3.36 -17.39
CA SER A 464 11.89 3.29 -18.22
C SER A 464 12.03 4.13 -19.49
N TYR A 465 11.49 3.63 -20.59
CA TYR A 465 11.43 4.33 -21.86
C TYR A 465 10.28 5.35 -21.86
N MET A 466 10.58 6.60 -22.23
CA MET A 466 9.62 7.69 -22.35
C MET A 466 9.60 8.20 -23.79
N ASP A 467 8.48 7.99 -24.49
CA ASP A 467 8.25 8.52 -25.84
C ASP A 467 8.00 10.05 -25.82
N GLY A 468 8.03 10.68 -26.98
CA GLY A 468 8.02 12.14 -27.16
C GLY A 468 6.67 12.82 -26.86
N LEU A 469 5.70 12.10 -26.29
CA LEU A 469 4.45 12.65 -25.78
C LEU A 469 4.58 13.27 -24.37
N VAL A 470 5.60 12.86 -23.61
CA VAL A 470 5.84 13.36 -22.25
C VAL A 470 6.22 14.84 -22.34
N ASP A 471 5.43 15.70 -21.70
CA ASP A 471 5.69 17.14 -21.68
C ASP A 471 7.05 17.39 -20.97
N PRO A 472 7.91 18.31 -21.45
CA PRO A 472 9.20 18.59 -20.82
C PRO A 472 9.10 18.94 -19.32
N GLU A 473 8.00 19.58 -18.89
CA GLU A 473 7.66 19.84 -17.48
C GLU A 473 7.66 18.55 -16.64
N GLY A 474 7.34 17.39 -17.24
CA GLY A 474 7.29 16.05 -16.67
C GLY A 474 6.04 15.80 -15.82
N TRP A 475 5.78 16.69 -14.85
CA TRP A 475 4.80 16.49 -13.79
C TRP A 475 3.80 17.66 -13.73
N GLN A 476 2.52 17.37 -13.49
CA GLN A 476 1.45 18.37 -13.46
C GLN A 476 1.08 18.76 -12.03
N GLU A 477 0.93 20.07 -11.77
CA GLU A 477 0.46 20.57 -10.49
C GLU A 477 -0.98 20.12 -10.21
N TRP A 478 -1.27 19.62 -9.01
CA TRP A 478 -2.65 19.38 -8.59
C TRP A 478 -3.33 20.71 -8.25
N PRO A 479 -4.61 20.94 -8.63
CA PRO A 479 -5.27 22.23 -8.47
C PRO A 479 -5.18 22.82 -7.06
N GLY A 480 -4.35 23.86 -6.90
CA GLY A 480 -4.13 24.56 -5.63
C GLY A 480 -2.70 24.44 -5.06
N GLY A 481 -1.77 23.77 -5.76
CA GLY A 481 -0.34 23.82 -5.46
C GLY A 481 0.09 23.23 -4.11
N GLN A 482 -0.66 22.26 -3.59
CA GLN A 482 -0.38 21.63 -2.30
C GLN A 482 0.60 20.45 -2.46
N GLY A 483 1.45 20.25 -1.45
CA GLY A 483 2.35 19.11 -1.36
C GLY A 483 3.61 19.16 -2.24
N LEU A 484 3.85 20.25 -2.98
CA LEU A 484 5.01 20.36 -3.90
C LEU A 484 6.37 20.30 -3.16
N ASP A 485 6.37 20.57 -1.86
CA ASP A 485 7.50 20.49 -0.94
C ASP A 485 7.55 19.20 -0.08
N THR A 486 6.53 18.34 -0.18
CA THR A 486 6.38 17.10 0.64
C THR A 486 6.12 15.82 -0.16
N LEU A 487 5.79 15.93 -1.44
CA LEU A 487 5.75 14.81 -2.40
C LEU A 487 7.15 14.25 -2.67
N TYR A 488 7.24 13.06 -3.27
CA TYR A 488 8.50 12.48 -3.76
C TYR A 488 8.30 11.93 -5.17
N TYR A 489 8.70 12.71 -6.18
CA TYR A 489 8.66 12.35 -7.59
C TYR A 489 10.07 12.12 -8.13
N GLY A 490 10.37 10.86 -8.41
CA GLY A 490 11.72 10.39 -8.75
C GLY A 490 11.87 9.93 -10.20
N GLU A 491 12.96 10.31 -10.85
CA GLU A 491 13.38 9.79 -12.16
C GLU A 491 14.82 9.25 -12.09
N TYR A 492 15.03 7.99 -12.51
CA TYR A 492 16.33 7.31 -12.51
C TYR A 492 16.57 6.56 -13.82
N MET A 493 17.68 6.83 -14.50
CA MET A 493 18.16 6.10 -15.70
C MET A 493 17.10 5.88 -16.81
N ASN A 494 16.08 6.73 -16.89
CA ASN A 494 15.07 6.67 -17.93
C ASN A 494 15.66 7.06 -19.30
N GLU A 495 15.14 6.47 -20.37
CA GLU A 495 15.61 6.71 -21.74
C GLU A 495 14.48 7.09 -22.71
N GLY A 496 14.83 7.39 -23.96
CA GLY A 496 13.89 7.86 -24.97
C GLY A 496 13.70 9.39 -24.97
N PRO A 497 13.00 9.94 -25.97
CA PRO A 497 12.92 11.38 -26.22
C PRO A 497 12.16 12.18 -25.14
N GLY A 498 11.34 11.55 -24.29
CA GLY A 498 10.64 12.20 -23.17
C GLY A 498 11.41 12.22 -21.84
N ALA A 499 12.54 11.49 -21.75
CA ALA A 499 13.28 11.29 -20.50
C ALA A 499 14.28 12.42 -20.14
N ALA A 500 14.36 13.48 -20.95
CA ALA A 500 15.24 14.62 -20.67
C ALA A 500 14.75 15.41 -19.43
N THR A 501 15.62 15.53 -18.41
CA THR A 501 15.27 16.12 -17.11
C THR A 501 15.62 17.60 -16.95
N ASP A 502 16.24 18.23 -17.96
CA ASP A 502 16.76 19.60 -17.90
C ASP A 502 15.67 20.70 -17.95
N ALA A 503 14.48 20.35 -18.42
CA ALA A 503 13.31 21.24 -18.51
C ALA A 503 12.17 20.90 -17.53
N ARG A 504 12.42 20.00 -16.58
CA ARG A 504 11.44 19.54 -15.57
C ARG A 504 11.05 20.64 -14.59
N ILE A 505 9.91 20.46 -13.91
CA ILE A 505 9.47 21.35 -12.82
C ILE A 505 10.50 21.47 -11.68
N THR A 506 10.56 22.64 -11.04
CA THR A 506 11.55 22.95 -10.00
C THR A 506 10.98 22.82 -8.58
N TRP A 507 10.15 21.81 -8.33
CA TRP A 507 9.53 21.59 -7.02
C TRP A 507 10.52 20.93 -6.05
N PRO A 508 10.51 21.26 -4.73
CA PRO A 508 11.44 20.65 -3.78
C PRO A 508 11.30 19.13 -3.62
N GLY A 509 10.11 18.56 -3.88
CA GLY A 509 9.86 17.12 -3.89
C GLY A 509 10.18 16.39 -5.21
N TYR A 510 10.75 17.08 -6.22
CA TYR A 510 11.19 16.44 -7.45
C TYR A 510 12.68 16.08 -7.39
N HIS A 511 13.01 14.86 -7.80
CA HIS A 511 14.33 14.26 -7.65
C HIS A 511 14.77 13.53 -8.92
N VAL A 512 15.93 13.91 -9.46
CA VAL A 512 16.72 13.01 -10.30
C VAL A 512 17.51 12.14 -9.33
N MET A 513 17.12 10.88 -9.18
CA MET A 513 17.54 10.03 -8.06
C MET A 513 18.96 9.48 -8.23
N ASP A 514 19.59 9.07 -7.13
CA ASP A 514 20.74 8.15 -7.17
C ASP A 514 20.32 6.66 -7.05
N TYR A 515 21.29 5.74 -7.08
CA TYR A 515 21.05 4.30 -6.99
C TYR A 515 20.56 3.85 -5.61
N ASP A 516 21.08 4.41 -4.52
CA ASP A 516 20.65 4.05 -3.16
C ASP A 516 19.18 4.45 -2.98
N GLU A 517 18.79 5.64 -3.47
CA GLU A 517 17.40 6.11 -3.53
C GLU A 517 16.52 5.18 -4.39
N ALA A 518 16.88 4.99 -5.67
CA ALA A 518 16.08 4.21 -6.61
C ALA A 518 15.93 2.74 -6.15
N SER A 519 16.98 2.13 -5.58
CA SER A 519 16.94 0.76 -5.08
C SER A 519 15.93 0.55 -3.95
N SER A 520 15.61 1.59 -3.18
CA SER A 520 14.57 1.52 -2.13
C SER A 520 13.16 1.29 -2.69
N PHE A 521 12.94 1.58 -3.98
CA PHE A 521 11.71 1.34 -4.72
C PHE A 521 11.70 0.01 -5.52
N SER A 522 12.77 -0.80 -5.42
CA SER A 522 12.89 -2.13 -6.03
C SER A 522 11.85 -3.13 -5.52
N VAL A 523 11.62 -4.22 -6.25
CA VAL A 523 10.66 -5.27 -5.86
C VAL A 523 11.00 -5.87 -4.50
N SER A 524 12.27 -6.16 -4.22
CA SER A 524 12.73 -6.72 -2.95
C SER A 524 12.65 -5.75 -1.77
N GLN A 525 12.91 -4.45 -1.96
CA GLN A 525 12.90 -3.47 -0.86
C GLN A 525 11.51 -2.86 -0.59
N PHE A 526 10.74 -2.56 -1.64
CA PHE A 526 9.52 -1.74 -1.53
C PHE A 526 8.28 -2.58 -1.19
N ILE A 527 8.08 -3.69 -1.90
CA ILE A 527 6.92 -4.59 -1.74
C ILE A 527 7.30 -5.94 -1.12
N TYR A 528 8.55 -6.09 -0.64
CA TYR A 528 9.11 -7.31 -0.06
C TYR A 528 8.89 -8.54 -0.95
N GLY A 529 9.12 -8.39 -2.27
CA GLY A 529 8.76 -9.38 -3.29
C GLY A 529 9.26 -10.79 -2.98
N ASP A 530 10.48 -10.92 -2.46
CA ASP A 530 11.07 -12.23 -2.10
C ASP A 530 10.32 -12.96 -0.97
N GLU A 531 9.51 -12.28 -0.16
CA GLU A 531 8.65 -12.92 0.85
C GLU A 531 7.33 -13.47 0.23
N TRP A 532 7.05 -13.31 -1.08
CA TRP A 532 5.81 -13.84 -1.69
C TRP A 532 5.81 -14.13 -3.21
N LEU A 533 6.51 -13.37 -4.05
CA LEU A 533 6.42 -13.45 -5.52
C LEU A 533 6.90 -14.78 -6.11
N GLU A 534 7.93 -15.42 -5.55
CA GLU A 534 8.36 -16.77 -5.95
C GLU A 534 7.18 -17.76 -5.96
N SER A 535 6.26 -17.63 -5.00
CA SER A 535 5.07 -18.48 -4.92
C SER A 535 4.06 -18.24 -6.05
N THR A 536 4.02 -17.04 -6.64
CA THR A 536 3.12 -16.73 -7.77
C THR A 536 3.61 -17.42 -9.05
N SER A 537 4.93 -17.67 -9.13
CA SER A 537 5.63 -18.18 -10.31
C SER A 537 5.47 -17.31 -11.56
N PHE A 538 5.13 -16.03 -11.38
CA PHE A 538 5.26 -14.99 -12.40
C PHE A 538 6.72 -14.49 -12.40
N PRO A 539 7.29 -14.12 -13.56
CA PRO A 539 8.63 -13.56 -13.60
C PRO A 539 8.66 -12.19 -12.92
N TYR A 540 9.71 -11.94 -12.15
CA TYR A 540 10.02 -10.62 -11.59
C TYR A 540 11.53 -10.47 -11.53
N ASP A 541 12.00 -9.23 -11.66
CA ASP A 541 13.37 -8.84 -11.40
C ASP A 541 13.41 -8.20 -10.00
N ASN A 542 14.31 -8.70 -9.13
CA ASN A 542 14.29 -8.44 -7.68
C ASN A 542 14.79 -7.03 -7.32
N GLU A 543 15.89 -6.64 -7.96
CA GLU A 543 16.58 -5.36 -7.80
C GLU A 543 16.25 -4.43 -8.99
N ILE A 544 16.98 -3.32 -9.13
CA ILE A 544 16.89 -2.40 -10.28
C ILE A 544 18.18 -2.44 -11.10
#